data_AF-A0A8H8UHQ3-F1
#
_entry.id   AF-A0A8H8UHQ3-F1
#
_cell.length_a   1.000
_cell.length_b   1.000
_cell.length_c   1.000
_cell.angle_alpha   90.00
_cell.angle_beta   90.00
_cell.angle_gamma   90.00
#
_symmetry.space_group_name_H-M   'P 1'
#
loop_
_entity.id
_entity.type
_entity.pdbx_description
1 polymer ?
#
loop_
_entity_poly.entity_id
_entity_poly.type
_entity_poly.pdbx_seq_one_letter_code
_entity_poly.pdbx_strand_id
1 'polypeptide(L)'
;MAHLPAGKYILSGAEAQRLRTFCTSEVWTEADLDNYSHLVRGPTSVTRQSLADIHYGPTKIPLFNFLLQLTHLDPYNRHRYLDTTRYLALEAKVPVDSTGLSGSTAFMYAISTKPYWDREFADIMVEAGTAVNHQNRYGCVAGHDIVMARDYSAGGKKKTVDALRYFMEKGGDVNIAEGNGLTIQRMGVNVQKLIPEVGLLLNGGGGAGVSGGSSGGQGEKKIGRNDPCRCGSKKKFKTCCGKN
;
A
#
# COMPACT_ATOMS: atom_id res chain seq x y z
N MET A 1 26.37 -28.46 24.15
CA MET A 1 25.71 -27.79 23.02
C MET A 1 26.15 -26.33 23.03
N ALA A 2 26.96 -25.97 22.05
CA ALA A 2 27.60 -24.68 21.94
C ALA A 2 26.77 -23.73 21.04
N HIS A 3 26.84 -22.44 21.35
CA HIS A 3 26.48 -21.29 20.50
C HIS A 3 25.00 -21.08 20.14
N LEU A 4 24.23 -20.53 21.09
CA LEU A 4 23.15 -19.61 20.74
C LEU A 4 23.70 -18.17 20.83
N PRO A 5 23.40 -17.27 19.86
CA PRO A 5 23.94 -15.92 19.89
C PRO A 5 23.33 -15.12 21.03
N ALA A 6 24.18 -14.41 21.80
CA ALA A 6 23.73 -13.38 22.71
C ALA A 6 23.19 -12.20 21.87
N GLY A 7 21.86 -12.04 21.84
CA GLY A 7 21.17 -10.98 21.13
C GLY A 7 19.88 -10.59 21.86
N LYS A 8 19.57 -9.30 21.85
CA LYS A 8 18.58 -8.57 22.67
C LYS A 8 17.09 -8.96 22.49
N TYR A 9 16.76 -10.17 22.01
CA TYR A 9 15.40 -10.57 21.65
C TYR A 9 15.08 -12.06 21.86
N ILE A 10 15.67 -12.72 22.87
CA ILE A 10 15.14 -14.01 23.34
C ILE A 10 14.23 -13.70 24.52
N LEU A 11 12.92 -13.93 24.34
CA LEU A 11 11.98 -13.90 25.46
C LEU A 11 12.45 -14.91 26.50
N SER A 12 12.67 -14.45 27.72
CA SER A 12 12.95 -15.30 28.86
C SER A 12 11.86 -16.37 29.01
N GLY A 13 12.16 -17.46 29.71
CA GLY A 13 11.18 -18.53 29.95
C GLY A 13 9.87 -18.01 30.53
N ALA A 14 9.93 -16.97 31.38
CA ALA A 14 8.77 -16.30 31.94
C ALA A 14 7.99 -15.47 30.89
N GLU A 15 8.68 -14.71 30.04
CA GLU A 15 8.05 -13.92 28.96
C GLU A 15 7.41 -14.82 27.90
N ALA A 16 8.08 -15.92 27.54
CA ALA A 16 7.54 -16.92 26.61
C ALA A 16 6.30 -17.63 27.21
N GLN A 17 6.28 -17.86 28.52
CA GLN A 17 5.12 -18.46 29.20
C GLN A 17 3.95 -17.48 29.26
N ARG A 18 4.20 -16.19 29.54
CA ARG A 18 3.16 -15.14 29.55
C ARG A 18 2.56 -14.90 28.17
N LEU A 19 3.39 -14.86 27.11
CA LEU A 19 2.89 -14.75 25.74
C LEU A 19 2.04 -15.96 25.36
N ARG A 20 2.42 -17.16 25.79
CA ARG A 20 1.59 -18.37 25.61
C ARG A 20 0.24 -18.23 26.33
N THR A 21 0.24 -17.84 27.61
CA THR A 21 -0.99 -17.64 28.37
C THR A 21 -1.90 -16.56 27.78
N PHE A 22 -1.33 -15.45 27.29
CA PHE A 22 -2.04 -14.39 26.57
C PHE A 22 -2.73 -14.90 25.30
N CYS A 23 -2.06 -15.74 24.52
CA CYS A 23 -2.60 -16.30 23.29
C CYS A 23 -3.59 -17.46 23.49
N THR A 24 -3.74 -17.99 24.72
CA THR A 24 -4.57 -19.18 24.99
C THR A 24 -5.65 -19.00 26.05
N SER A 25 -5.76 -17.83 26.70
CA SER A 25 -6.82 -17.59 27.71
C SER A 25 -8.09 -17.02 27.08
N GLU A 26 -9.25 -17.59 27.44
CA GLU A 26 -10.58 -17.11 27.03
C GLU A 26 -11.23 -16.18 28.07
N VAL A 27 -10.57 -15.94 29.22
CA VAL A 27 -11.11 -15.09 30.31
C VAL A 27 -10.00 -14.22 30.89
N TRP A 28 -10.32 -12.95 31.16
CA TRP A 28 -9.37 -11.93 31.64
C TRP A 28 -9.80 -11.41 33.01
N THR A 29 -8.86 -11.24 33.93
CA THR A 29 -9.07 -10.52 35.21
C THR A 29 -8.19 -9.27 35.29
N GLU A 30 -8.54 -8.30 36.15
CA GLU A 30 -7.74 -7.07 36.31
C GLU A 30 -6.30 -7.31 36.80
N ALA A 31 -6.02 -8.47 37.42
CA ALA A 31 -4.68 -8.81 37.89
C ALA A 31 -3.76 -9.33 36.76
N ASP A 32 -4.32 -9.71 35.61
CA ASP A 32 -3.58 -10.19 34.43
C ASP A 32 -3.04 -9.03 33.56
N LEU A 33 -3.41 -7.80 33.93
CA LEU A 33 -3.11 -6.58 33.23
C LEU A 33 -1.75 -6.02 33.74
N ASP A 34 -0.63 -6.44 33.13
CA ASP A 34 0.69 -5.87 33.42
C ASP A 34 0.89 -4.48 32.77
N ASN A 35 2.07 -3.85 32.87
CA ASN A 35 2.31 -2.53 32.26
C ASN A 35 2.04 -2.49 30.73
N TYR A 36 1.98 -3.63 30.04
CA TYR A 36 1.53 -3.71 28.64
C TYR A 36 0.02 -3.56 28.48
N SER A 37 -0.78 -3.97 29.46
CA SER A 37 -2.22 -3.70 29.44
C SER A 37 -2.56 -2.20 29.55
N HIS A 38 -1.75 -1.44 30.29
CA HIS A 38 -1.87 0.01 30.38
C HIS A 38 -1.42 0.70 29.07
N LEU A 39 -0.54 0.08 28.28
CA LEU A 39 -0.20 0.50 26.91
C LEU A 39 -1.39 0.32 25.94
N VAL A 40 -2.33 -0.57 26.24
CA VAL A 40 -3.48 -0.95 25.40
C VAL A 40 -4.75 -0.15 25.73
N ARG A 41 -4.88 0.39 26.96
CA ARG A 41 -6.03 1.22 27.40
C ARG A 41 -6.04 2.67 26.86
N GLY A 42 -5.29 2.93 25.80
CA GLY A 42 -5.19 4.24 25.16
C GLY A 42 -3.75 4.49 24.76
N PRO A 43 -3.29 3.90 23.64
CA PRO A 43 -1.89 3.98 23.30
C PRO A 43 -1.56 5.45 23.05
N THR A 44 -0.62 5.98 23.85
CA THR A 44 0.04 7.24 23.54
C THR A 44 0.64 7.15 22.13
N SER A 45 0.86 8.27 21.46
CA SER A 45 1.50 8.27 20.13
C SER A 45 2.79 7.44 20.10
N VAL A 46 3.57 7.47 21.19
CA VAL A 46 4.81 6.70 21.37
C VAL A 46 4.56 5.19 21.38
N THR A 47 3.50 4.73 22.04
CA THR A 47 3.10 3.31 22.06
C THR A 47 2.67 2.82 20.68
N ARG A 48 1.88 3.63 19.96
CA ARG A 48 1.45 3.31 18.60
C ARG A 48 2.63 3.16 17.67
N GLN A 49 3.59 4.08 17.77
CA GLN A 49 4.80 4.03 16.96
C GLN A 49 5.66 2.82 17.31
N SER A 50 5.82 2.51 18.60
CA SER A 50 6.58 1.33 19.03
C SER A 50 6.01 0.02 18.47
N LEU A 51 4.68 -0.09 18.36
CA LEU A 51 4.02 -1.22 17.70
C LEU A 51 4.25 -1.22 16.18
N ALA A 52 4.19 -0.05 15.53
CA ALA A 52 4.45 0.08 14.10
C ALA A 52 5.91 -0.21 13.72
N ASP A 53 6.83 -0.03 14.67
CA ASP A 53 8.27 -0.28 14.53
C ASP A 53 8.64 -1.75 14.81
N ILE A 54 7.68 -2.62 15.15
CA ILE A 54 7.93 -4.06 15.26
C ILE A 54 8.15 -4.63 13.86
N HIS A 55 9.27 -5.34 13.71
CA HIS A 55 9.63 -6.02 12.47
C HIS A 55 9.97 -7.48 12.74
N TYR A 56 9.56 -8.36 11.82
CA TYR A 56 9.70 -9.81 11.95
C TYR A 56 10.73 -10.38 10.98
N GLY A 57 11.55 -11.31 11.47
CA GLY A 57 12.49 -12.08 10.67
C GLY A 57 13.68 -11.28 10.11
N PRO A 58 14.57 -11.95 9.36
CA PRO A 58 15.79 -11.33 8.83
C PRO A 58 15.52 -10.26 7.77
N THR A 59 14.35 -10.31 7.13
CA THR A 59 13.91 -9.33 6.11
C THR A 59 13.17 -8.14 6.71
N LYS A 60 13.05 -8.06 8.04
CA LYS A 60 12.38 -6.97 8.76
C LYS A 60 10.98 -6.68 8.20
N ILE A 61 10.11 -7.68 8.24
CA ILE A 61 8.72 -7.57 7.75
C ILE A 61 7.92 -6.71 8.74
N PRO A 62 7.29 -5.59 8.31
CA PRO A 62 6.44 -4.78 9.18
C PRO A 62 5.22 -5.55 9.70
N LEU A 63 4.68 -5.11 10.84
CA LEU A 63 3.53 -5.74 11.51
C LEU A 63 2.35 -6.04 10.58
N PHE A 64 1.84 -5.04 9.85
CA PHE A 64 0.69 -5.25 8.96
C PHE A 64 1.02 -6.12 7.73
N ASN A 65 2.27 -6.10 7.24
CA ASN A 65 2.70 -7.03 6.18
C ASN A 65 2.75 -8.47 6.69
N PHE A 66 3.09 -8.66 7.97
CA PHE A 66 3.11 -9.97 8.59
C PHE A 66 1.69 -10.49 8.81
N LEU A 67 0.78 -9.66 9.34
CA LEU A 67 -0.64 -10.01 9.50
C LEU A 67 -1.29 -10.39 8.16
N LEU A 68 -1.03 -9.63 7.10
CA LEU A 68 -1.49 -9.96 5.74
C LEU A 68 -0.95 -11.31 5.25
N GLN A 69 0.30 -11.67 5.56
CA GLN A 69 0.82 -12.99 5.21
C GLN A 69 0.07 -14.10 5.97
N LEU A 70 -0.24 -13.88 7.26
CA LEU A 70 -0.95 -14.85 8.07
C LEU A 70 -2.38 -15.11 7.58
N THR A 71 -3.09 -14.11 7.02
CA THR A 71 -4.42 -14.35 6.41
C THR A 71 -4.40 -15.36 5.26
N HIS A 72 -3.23 -15.59 4.66
CA HIS A 72 -3.05 -16.51 3.54
C HIS A 72 -2.31 -17.79 3.91
N LEU A 73 -1.35 -17.73 4.83
CA LEU A 73 -0.58 -18.89 5.27
C LEU A 73 -1.36 -19.77 6.25
N ASP A 74 -2.29 -19.17 7.00
CA ASP A 74 -3.14 -19.88 7.95
C ASP A 74 -4.62 -19.44 7.78
N PRO A 75 -5.29 -19.94 6.72
CA PRO A 75 -6.64 -19.51 6.38
C PRO A 75 -7.68 -19.91 7.44
N TYR A 76 -7.42 -20.94 8.25
CA TYR A 76 -8.32 -21.38 9.31
C TYR A 76 -8.48 -20.31 10.41
N ASN A 77 -7.41 -19.57 10.71
CA ASN A 77 -7.43 -18.47 11.68
C ASN A 77 -7.54 -17.09 11.02
N ARG A 78 -7.86 -17.01 9.72
CA ARG A 78 -7.96 -15.73 8.98
C ARG A 78 -8.81 -14.68 9.69
N HIS A 79 -9.96 -15.09 10.24
CA HIS A 79 -10.86 -14.20 10.97
C HIS A 79 -10.14 -13.53 12.16
N ARG A 80 -9.36 -14.28 12.94
CA ARG A 80 -8.59 -13.75 14.08
C ARG A 80 -7.53 -12.74 13.63
N TYR A 81 -6.85 -13.01 12.52
CA TYR A 81 -5.86 -12.09 11.97
C TYR A 81 -6.50 -10.79 11.48
N LEU A 82 -7.69 -10.87 10.87
CA LEU A 82 -8.45 -9.68 10.48
C LEU A 82 -8.97 -8.90 11.67
N ASP A 83 -9.48 -9.56 12.71
CA ASP A 83 -9.94 -8.89 13.93
C ASP A 83 -8.78 -8.20 14.65
N THR A 84 -7.62 -8.86 14.70
CA THR A 84 -6.36 -8.26 15.19
C THR A 84 -5.98 -7.04 14.34
N THR A 85 -6.10 -7.15 13.02
CA THR A 85 -5.80 -6.05 12.08
C THR A 85 -6.74 -4.87 12.30
N ARG A 86 -8.05 -5.11 12.44
CA ARG A 86 -9.07 -4.08 12.75
C ARG A 86 -8.76 -3.39 14.06
N TYR A 87 -8.53 -4.16 15.12
CA TYR A 87 -8.21 -3.62 16.43
C TYR A 87 -6.97 -2.70 16.36
N LEU A 88 -5.87 -3.19 15.78
CA LEU A 88 -4.63 -2.43 15.70
C LEU A 88 -4.76 -1.18 14.84
N ALA A 89 -5.35 -1.28 13.66
CA ALA A 89 -5.43 -0.20 12.69
C ALA A 89 -6.52 0.84 13.06
N LEU A 90 -7.69 0.38 13.49
CA LEU A 90 -8.89 1.20 13.64
C LEU A 90 -9.15 1.63 15.08
N GLU A 91 -8.84 0.81 16.08
CA GLU A 91 -9.09 1.14 17.49
C GLU A 91 -7.82 1.69 18.16
N ALA A 92 -6.73 0.92 18.10
CA ALA A 92 -5.44 1.33 18.66
C ALA A 92 -4.73 2.42 17.82
N LYS A 93 -5.15 2.61 16.57
CA LYS A 93 -4.60 3.59 15.60
C LYS A 93 -3.10 3.43 15.38
N VAL A 94 -2.61 2.18 15.31
CA VAL A 94 -1.24 1.89 14.92
C VAL A 94 -1.03 2.32 13.46
N PRO A 95 0.03 3.09 13.14
CA PRO A 95 0.33 3.50 11.76
C PRO A 95 0.37 2.31 10.79
N VAL A 96 -0.39 2.40 9.69
CA VAL A 96 -0.54 1.33 8.69
C VAL A 96 0.46 1.41 7.53
N ASP A 97 1.18 2.53 7.41
CA ASP A 97 2.08 2.81 6.28
C ASP A 97 3.54 2.42 6.55
N SER A 98 3.80 1.57 7.55
CA SER A 98 5.13 0.97 7.72
C SER A 98 5.54 0.19 6.47
N THR A 99 6.80 0.32 6.06
CA THR A 99 7.29 -0.22 4.79
C THR A 99 8.32 -1.33 4.98
N GLY A 100 8.27 -2.34 4.10
CA GLY A 100 9.30 -3.38 4.04
C GLY A 100 10.57 -2.93 3.33
N LEU A 101 11.48 -3.86 3.05
CA LEU A 101 12.76 -3.56 2.36
C LEU A 101 12.61 -2.95 0.97
N SER A 102 11.51 -3.23 0.26
CA SER A 102 11.21 -2.60 -1.04
C SER A 102 10.65 -1.19 -0.90
N GLY A 103 10.31 -0.74 0.31
CA GLY A 103 9.53 0.48 0.53
C GLY A 103 8.03 0.30 0.30
N SER A 104 7.52 -0.92 0.11
CA SER A 104 6.08 -1.16 -0.09
C SER A 104 5.34 -1.30 1.25
N THR A 105 4.12 -0.75 1.33
CA THR A 105 3.21 -0.86 2.49
C THR A 105 2.35 -2.13 2.43
N ALA A 106 1.65 -2.44 3.52
CA ALA A 106 0.70 -3.56 3.58
C ALA A 106 -0.43 -3.40 2.55
N PHE A 107 -0.94 -2.18 2.39
CA PHE A 107 -1.96 -1.86 1.39
C PHE A 107 -1.49 -2.23 -0.03
N MET A 108 -0.27 -1.84 -0.42
CA MET A 108 0.28 -2.19 -1.74
C MET A 108 0.27 -3.71 -1.95
N TYR A 109 0.73 -4.49 -0.98
CA TYR A 109 0.76 -5.95 -1.07
C TYR A 109 -0.63 -6.59 -1.09
N ALA A 110 -1.60 -6.02 -0.37
CA ALA A 110 -2.96 -6.54 -0.31
C ALA A 110 -3.65 -6.49 -1.67
N ILE A 111 -3.27 -5.55 -2.55
CA ILE A 111 -3.91 -5.34 -3.85
C ILE A 111 -3.01 -5.59 -5.07
N SER A 112 -1.73 -5.88 -4.91
CA SER A 112 -0.75 -6.01 -6.02
C SER A 112 -1.01 -7.16 -7.01
N THR A 113 -2.04 -7.99 -6.77
CA THR A 113 -2.36 -9.27 -7.43
C THR A 113 -1.31 -10.36 -7.25
N LYS A 114 -0.13 -10.02 -6.71
CA LYS A 114 1.03 -10.89 -6.50
C LYS A 114 1.77 -10.49 -5.22
N PRO A 115 1.72 -11.30 -4.15
CA PRO A 115 1.03 -12.58 -4.07
C PRO A 115 -0.49 -12.46 -3.87
N TYR A 116 -1.00 -11.34 -3.36
CA TYR A 116 -2.34 -11.29 -2.78
C TYR A 116 -3.35 -10.47 -3.58
N TRP A 117 -4.61 -10.76 -3.32
CA TRP A 117 -5.77 -9.92 -3.59
C TRP A 117 -6.72 -10.12 -2.41
N ASP A 118 -6.40 -9.43 -1.30
CA ASP A 118 -7.17 -9.48 -0.06
C ASP A 118 -7.88 -8.15 0.12
N ARG A 119 -9.05 -8.03 -0.50
CA ARG A 119 -9.87 -6.81 -0.49
C ARG A 119 -10.29 -6.44 0.92
N GLU A 120 -10.62 -7.41 1.76
CA GLU A 120 -11.07 -7.16 3.13
C GLU A 120 -9.93 -6.58 3.97
N PHE A 121 -8.71 -7.10 3.82
CA PHE A 121 -7.54 -6.51 4.46
C PHE A 121 -7.26 -5.10 3.93
N ALA A 122 -7.35 -4.89 2.61
CA ALA A 122 -7.16 -3.59 1.99
C ALA A 122 -8.18 -2.55 2.47
N ASP A 123 -9.45 -2.94 2.64
CA ASP A 123 -10.50 -2.07 3.15
C ASP A 123 -10.19 -1.58 4.57
N ILE A 124 -9.64 -2.44 5.45
CA ILE A 124 -9.20 -2.02 6.80
C ILE A 124 -8.06 -0.98 6.70
N MET A 125 -7.09 -1.19 5.81
CA MET A 125 -5.98 -0.24 5.64
C MET A 125 -6.47 1.13 5.12
N VAL A 126 -7.42 1.13 4.19
CA VAL A 126 -8.05 2.34 3.66
C VAL A 126 -8.82 3.08 4.74
N GLU A 127 -9.63 2.36 5.53
CA GLU A 127 -10.38 2.95 6.65
C GLU A 127 -9.45 3.53 7.73
N ALA A 128 -8.28 2.92 7.92
CA ALA A 128 -7.23 3.43 8.80
C ALA A 128 -6.46 4.63 8.23
N GLY A 129 -6.72 5.02 6.98
CA GLY A 129 -6.12 6.20 6.35
C GLY A 129 -4.77 5.96 5.66
N THR A 130 -4.53 4.74 5.14
CA THR A 130 -3.30 4.46 4.37
C THR A 130 -3.10 5.43 3.19
N ALA A 131 -1.84 5.78 2.93
CA ALA A 131 -1.46 6.53 1.75
C ALA A 131 -1.59 5.67 0.47
N VAL A 132 -2.77 5.71 -0.19
CA VAL A 132 -3.07 4.93 -1.41
C VAL A 132 -2.03 5.13 -2.52
N ASN A 133 -1.50 6.35 -2.64
CA ASN A 133 -0.49 6.72 -3.64
C ASN A 133 0.95 6.67 -3.11
N HIS A 134 1.21 5.93 -2.02
CA HIS A 134 2.56 5.71 -1.52
C HIS A 134 3.46 5.12 -2.61
N GLN A 135 4.62 5.74 -2.81
CA GLN A 135 5.64 5.26 -3.74
C GLN A 135 6.69 4.45 -2.99
N ASN A 136 6.94 3.22 -3.44
CA ASN A 136 8.01 2.39 -2.91
C ASN A 136 9.41 2.89 -3.36
N ARG A 137 10.48 2.17 -3.01
CA ARG A 137 11.86 2.58 -3.35
C ARG A 137 12.16 2.65 -4.86
N TYR A 138 11.26 2.12 -5.69
CA TYR A 138 11.35 2.17 -7.15
C TYR A 138 10.48 3.28 -7.74
N GLY A 139 9.80 4.10 -6.93
CA GLY A 139 8.82 5.08 -7.39
C GLY A 139 7.46 4.48 -7.76
N CYS A 140 7.26 3.18 -7.57
CA CYS A 140 6.00 2.52 -7.94
C CYS A 140 4.93 2.73 -6.87
N VAL A 141 3.74 3.16 -7.28
CA VAL A 141 2.48 2.99 -6.53
C VAL A 141 1.88 1.60 -6.78
N ALA A 142 0.93 1.16 -5.95
CA ALA A 142 0.34 -0.19 -6.00
C ALA A 142 -0.16 -0.60 -7.40
N GLY A 143 -0.73 0.35 -8.16
CA GLY A 143 -1.22 0.08 -9.49
C GLY A 143 -0.14 -0.29 -10.52
N HIS A 144 1.14 0.08 -10.33
CA HIS A 144 2.24 -0.43 -11.16
C HIS A 144 2.39 -1.94 -11.00
N ASP A 145 2.31 -2.46 -9.77
CA ASP A 145 2.42 -3.90 -9.51
C ASP A 145 1.21 -4.67 -10.05
N ILE A 146 0.02 -4.07 -9.98
CA ILE A 146 -1.22 -4.62 -10.56
C ILE A 146 -1.06 -4.85 -12.06
N VAL A 147 -0.53 -3.86 -12.81
CA VAL A 147 -0.37 -3.97 -14.28
C VAL A 147 0.87 -4.77 -14.71
N MET A 148 1.60 -5.38 -13.77
CA MET A 148 2.62 -6.39 -14.06
C MET A 148 2.06 -7.82 -13.97
N ALA A 149 0.78 -8.03 -14.32
CA ALA A 149 0.07 -9.31 -14.21
C ALA A 149 0.86 -10.50 -14.80
N ARG A 150 0.77 -11.66 -14.12
CA ARG A 150 1.45 -12.91 -14.53
C ARG A 150 0.49 -14.09 -14.74
N ASP A 151 -0.73 -13.98 -14.24
CA ASP A 151 -1.80 -14.98 -14.42
C ASP A 151 -2.82 -14.42 -15.42
N TYR A 152 -2.89 -15.05 -16.60
CA TYR A 152 -3.81 -14.69 -17.68
C TYR A 152 -4.96 -15.70 -17.84
N SER A 153 -5.20 -16.56 -16.84
CA SER A 153 -6.44 -17.33 -16.74
C SER A 153 -7.65 -16.40 -16.61
N ALA A 154 -8.86 -16.91 -16.82
CA ALA A 154 -10.07 -16.09 -16.63
C ALA A 154 -10.15 -15.48 -15.22
N GLY A 155 -9.76 -16.24 -14.19
CA GLY A 155 -9.69 -15.78 -12.80
C GLY A 155 -8.61 -14.71 -12.60
N GLY A 156 -7.40 -14.92 -13.12
CA GLY A 156 -6.29 -13.96 -13.05
C GLY A 156 -6.57 -12.64 -13.76
N LYS A 157 -7.24 -12.70 -14.92
CA LYS A 157 -7.69 -11.51 -15.65
C LYS A 157 -8.70 -10.71 -14.85
N LYS A 158 -9.74 -11.38 -14.33
CA LYS A 158 -10.75 -10.74 -13.46
C LYS A 158 -10.12 -10.13 -12.22
N LYS A 159 -9.22 -10.85 -11.54
CA LYS A 159 -8.46 -10.36 -10.38
C LYS A 159 -7.66 -9.09 -10.70
N THR A 160 -7.03 -9.02 -11.88
CA THR A 160 -6.27 -7.83 -12.31
C THR A 160 -7.18 -6.62 -12.54
N VAL A 161 -8.32 -6.83 -13.21
CA VAL A 161 -9.31 -5.77 -13.45
C VAL A 161 -9.92 -5.26 -12.15
N ASP A 162 -10.32 -6.18 -11.27
CA ASP A 162 -10.91 -5.86 -9.96
C ASP A 162 -9.92 -5.08 -9.09
N ALA A 163 -8.64 -5.47 -9.08
CA ALA A 163 -7.59 -4.79 -8.33
C ALA A 163 -7.32 -3.37 -8.84
N LEU A 164 -7.21 -3.19 -10.16
CA LEU A 164 -6.99 -1.87 -10.73
C LEU A 164 -8.19 -0.95 -10.51
N ARG A 165 -9.41 -1.47 -10.68
CA ARG A 165 -10.64 -0.72 -10.41
C ARG A 165 -10.68 -0.28 -8.94
N TYR A 166 -10.43 -1.20 -8.02
CA TYR A 166 -10.39 -0.88 -6.59
C TYR A 166 -9.34 0.18 -6.25
N PHE A 167 -8.12 0.07 -6.80
CA PHE A 167 -7.08 1.09 -6.63
C PHE A 167 -7.59 2.49 -7.04
N MET A 168 -8.21 2.60 -8.21
CA MET A 168 -8.77 3.86 -8.70
C MET A 168 -9.95 4.36 -7.85
N GLU A 169 -10.87 3.47 -7.45
CA GLU A 169 -12.01 3.78 -6.58
C GLU A 169 -11.58 4.34 -5.21
N LYS A 170 -10.41 3.93 -4.71
CA LYS A 170 -9.83 4.44 -3.45
C LYS A 170 -8.92 5.67 -3.63
N GLY A 171 -8.93 6.31 -4.79
CA GLY A 171 -8.15 7.52 -5.06
C GLY A 171 -6.74 7.27 -5.59
N GLY A 172 -6.48 6.07 -6.11
CA GLY A 172 -5.23 5.74 -6.78
C GLY A 172 -5.00 6.54 -8.05
N ASP A 173 -3.88 7.25 -8.13
CA ASP A 173 -3.50 8.06 -9.28
C ASP A 173 -2.71 7.23 -10.30
N VAL A 174 -3.28 7.10 -11.49
CA VAL A 174 -2.72 6.35 -12.61
C VAL A 174 -1.65 7.11 -13.39
N ASN A 175 -1.46 8.39 -13.09
CA ASN A 175 -0.53 9.28 -13.79
C ASN A 175 0.81 9.44 -13.06
N ILE A 176 0.94 8.91 -11.84
CA ILE A 176 2.22 8.88 -11.14
C ILE A 176 3.20 8.03 -11.94
N ALA A 177 4.36 8.63 -12.24
CA ALA A 177 5.46 7.95 -12.91
C ALA A 177 6.40 7.32 -11.88
N GLU A 178 6.85 6.09 -12.15
CA GLU A 178 7.89 5.45 -11.34
C GLU A 178 9.30 5.98 -11.66
N GLY A 179 10.33 5.39 -11.04
CA GLY A 179 11.71 5.88 -11.10
C GLY A 179 12.32 5.99 -12.50
N ASN A 180 11.84 5.21 -13.48
CA ASN A 180 12.23 5.31 -14.90
C ASN A 180 11.30 6.21 -15.72
N GLY A 181 10.36 6.92 -15.08
CA GLY A 181 9.43 7.85 -15.71
C GLY A 181 8.22 7.19 -16.38
N LEU A 182 7.97 5.89 -16.15
CA LEU A 182 6.82 5.20 -16.72
C LEU A 182 5.59 5.33 -15.79
N THR A 183 4.44 5.69 -16.35
CA THR A 183 3.16 5.62 -15.63
C THR A 183 2.59 4.21 -15.67
N ILE A 184 1.56 3.95 -14.86
CA ILE A 184 0.79 2.68 -14.88
C ILE A 184 0.31 2.37 -16.30
N GLN A 185 -0.23 3.37 -17.00
CA GLN A 185 -0.69 3.24 -18.38
C GLN A 185 0.44 2.79 -19.31
N ARG A 186 1.63 3.39 -19.21
CA ARG A 186 2.75 3.06 -20.07
C ARG A 186 3.36 1.70 -19.74
N MET A 187 3.44 1.35 -18.47
CA MET A 187 3.94 0.05 -18.01
C MET A 187 2.99 -1.09 -18.40
N GLY A 188 1.68 -0.86 -18.32
CA GLY A 188 0.64 -1.85 -18.57
C GLY A 188 0.32 -2.13 -20.04
N VAL A 189 1.06 -1.60 -21.02
CA VAL A 189 0.72 -1.73 -22.47
C VAL A 189 0.52 -3.18 -22.91
N ASN A 190 1.34 -4.11 -22.44
CA ASN A 190 1.18 -5.53 -22.78
C ASN A 190 -0.03 -6.15 -22.09
N VAL A 191 -0.30 -5.77 -20.84
CA VAL A 191 -1.47 -6.24 -20.09
C VAL A 191 -2.76 -5.73 -20.73
N GLN A 192 -2.80 -4.49 -21.23
CA GLN A 192 -3.96 -3.95 -21.94
C GLN A 192 -4.30 -4.75 -23.22
N LYS A 193 -3.31 -5.31 -23.91
CA LYS A 193 -3.56 -6.18 -25.09
C LYS A 193 -4.18 -7.52 -24.69
N LEU A 194 -3.81 -8.05 -23.53
CA LEU A 194 -4.25 -9.36 -23.04
C LEU A 194 -5.55 -9.28 -22.20
N ILE A 195 -5.81 -8.11 -21.63
CA ILE A 195 -6.94 -7.76 -20.76
C ILE A 195 -7.47 -6.37 -21.20
N PRO A 196 -8.27 -6.29 -22.27
CA PRO A 196 -8.74 -5.02 -22.82
C PRO A 196 -9.46 -4.13 -21.80
N GLU A 197 -10.10 -4.72 -20.78
CA GLU A 197 -10.77 -4.00 -19.70
C GLU A 197 -9.81 -3.14 -18.87
N VAL A 198 -8.54 -3.56 -18.73
CA VAL A 198 -7.49 -2.72 -18.12
C VAL A 198 -7.24 -1.48 -18.96
N GLY A 199 -7.25 -1.63 -20.29
CA GLY A 199 -7.14 -0.50 -21.21
C GLY A 199 -8.31 0.47 -21.08
N LEU A 200 -9.53 -0.04 -20.93
CA LEU A 200 -10.71 0.80 -20.70
C LEU A 200 -10.61 1.60 -19.40
N LEU A 201 -10.12 0.99 -18.32
CA LEU A 201 -9.90 1.68 -17.03
C LEU A 201 -8.85 2.79 -17.15
N LEU A 202 -7.70 2.49 -17.75
CA LEU A 202 -6.57 3.42 -17.83
C LEU A 202 -6.76 4.53 -18.88
N ASN A 203 -7.49 4.25 -19.96
CA ASN A 203 -7.70 5.18 -21.07
C ASN A 203 -9.03 5.93 -20.98
N GLY A 204 -10.03 5.38 -20.28
CA GLY A 204 -11.39 5.92 -20.17
C GLY A 204 -11.73 6.61 -18.84
N GLY A 205 -10.82 6.59 -17.86
CA GLY A 205 -11.09 6.94 -16.46
C GLY A 205 -10.46 8.22 -15.93
N GLY A 206 -10.28 9.25 -16.77
CA GLY A 206 -9.98 10.60 -16.29
C GLY A 206 -11.21 11.27 -15.68
N GLY A 207 -11.45 11.08 -14.38
CA GLY A 207 -12.32 11.95 -13.59
C GLY A 207 -13.59 11.32 -13.03
N ALA A 208 -13.49 10.79 -11.81
CA ALA A 208 -14.56 10.85 -10.82
C ALA A 208 -14.01 11.56 -9.57
N GLY A 209 -13.48 12.76 -9.78
CA GLY A 209 -13.30 13.74 -8.72
C GLY A 209 -14.64 14.40 -8.45
N VAL A 210 -15.02 14.44 -7.18
CA VAL A 210 -16.20 15.09 -6.61
C VAL A 210 -16.49 16.42 -7.34
N SER A 211 -17.69 16.51 -7.92
CA SER A 211 -18.23 17.70 -8.57
C SER A 211 -18.57 18.76 -7.51
N GLY A 212 -17.59 19.60 -7.19
CA GLY A 212 -17.80 20.98 -6.76
C GLY A 212 -17.59 21.90 -7.95
N GLY A 213 -18.67 22.48 -8.47
CA GLY A 213 -18.64 23.24 -9.72
C GLY A 213 -17.84 24.54 -9.64
N SER A 214 -17.13 24.87 -10.73
CA SER A 214 -17.14 26.20 -11.38
C SER A 214 -16.28 26.20 -12.65
N SER A 215 -16.96 26.51 -13.77
CA SER A 215 -16.51 27.19 -14.99
C SER A 215 -15.05 27.07 -15.47
N GLY A 216 -14.88 26.41 -16.62
CA GLY A 216 -14.29 26.99 -17.82
C GLY A 216 -12.81 27.41 -17.80
N GLY A 217 -11.95 26.59 -18.41
CA GLY A 217 -10.61 27.00 -18.82
C GLY A 217 -9.97 25.95 -19.75
N GLN A 218 -10.05 26.16 -21.06
CA GLN A 218 -9.31 25.36 -22.04
C GLN A 218 -7.80 25.56 -21.78
N GLY A 219 -7.13 24.53 -21.25
CA GLY A 219 -5.69 24.56 -21.03
C GLY A 219 -4.94 24.63 -22.36
N GLU A 220 -4.28 25.75 -22.63
CA GLU A 220 -3.42 25.92 -23.79
C GLU A 220 -2.32 24.86 -23.82
N LYS A 221 -2.11 24.24 -25.00
CA LYS A 221 -0.99 23.31 -25.24
C LYS A 221 0.32 23.97 -24.84
N LYS A 222 1.00 23.44 -23.81
CA LYS A 222 2.34 23.89 -23.42
C LYS A 222 3.29 23.74 -24.61
N ILE A 223 3.89 24.86 -25.03
CA ILE A 223 4.88 24.89 -26.12
C ILE A 223 6.22 24.35 -25.62
N GLY A 224 6.81 23.39 -26.32
CA GLY A 224 8.12 22.84 -26.02
C GLY A 224 9.24 23.84 -26.32
N ARG A 225 10.34 23.78 -25.55
CA ARG A 225 11.50 24.70 -25.71
C ARG A 225 12.09 24.70 -27.13
N ASN A 226 11.97 23.60 -27.87
CA ASN A 226 12.47 23.45 -29.25
C ASN A 226 11.40 23.71 -30.33
N ASP A 227 10.14 23.94 -29.96
CA ASP A 227 9.04 24.18 -30.91
C ASP A 227 9.11 25.60 -31.51
N PRO A 228 8.49 25.83 -32.68
CA PRO A 228 8.38 27.17 -33.28
C PRO A 228 7.69 28.16 -32.34
N CYS A 229 8.32 29.31 -32.11
CA CYS A 229 7.82 30.34 -31.20
C CYS A 229 6.52 30.98 -31.71
N ARG A 230 5.56 31.19 -30.80
CA ARG A 230 4.22 31.73 -31.12
C ARG A 230 4.20 33.20 -31.53
N CYS A 231 5.28 33.95 -31.32
CA CYS A 231 5.38 35.36 -31.72
C CYS A 231 5.55 35.59 -33.24
N GLY A 232 5.51 34.52 -34.05
CA GLY A 232 5.65 34.63 -35.51
C GLY A 232 7.09 34.78 -36.01
N SER A 233 8.09 34.77 -35.13
CA SER A 233 9.51 34.97 -35.50
C SER A 233 10.16 33.82 -36.28
N LYS A 234 9.47 32.69 -36.43
CA LYS A 234 9.98 31.41 -36.97
C LYS A 234 11.19 30.82 -36.23
N LYS A 235 11.61 31.40 -35.10
CA LYS A 235 12.69 30.89 -34.23
C LYS A 235 12.14 29.87 -33.24
N LYS A 236 13.00 29.00 -32.68
CA LYS A 236 12.62 28.10 -31.58
C LYS A 236 12.25 28.90 -30.33
N PHE A 237 11.31 28.42 -29.52
CA PHE A 237 10.84 29.11 -28.31
C PHE A 237 12.00 29.51 -27.38
N LYS A 238 12.95 28.60 -27.12
CA LYS A 238 14.13 28.86 -26.27
C LYS A 238 15.07 29.96 -26.76
N THR A 239 15.08 30.29 -28.06
CA THR A 239 15.93 31.33 -28.64
C THR A 239 15.18 32.64 -28.93
N CYS A 240 13.91 32.71 -28.55
CA CYS A 240 13.06 33.88 -28.70
C CYS A 240 12.39 34.22 -27.35
N CYS A 241 11.06 34.07 -27.23
CA CYS A 241 10.31 34.44 -26.03
C CYS A 241 10.62 33.58 -24.79
N GLY A 242 11.30 32.44 -24.95
CA GLY A 242 11.76 31.58 -23.86
C GLY A 242 13.21 31.82 -23.43
N LYS A 243 13.81 32.94 -23.83
CA LYS A 243 15.13 33.39 -23.34
C LYS A 243 14.97 34.05 -21.96
N ASN A 244 15.08 33.24 -20.92
CA ASN A 244 15.66 33.67 -19.66
C ASN A 244 17.09 33.12 -19.61
#